data_AF-A0A9N7VA58-F1
#
_entry.id   AF-A0A9N7VA58-F1
#
_cell.length_a   1.000
_cell.length_b   1.000
_cell.length_c   1.000
_cell.angle_alpha   90.00
_cell.angle_beta   90.00
_cell.angle_gamma   90.00
#
_symmetry.space_group_name_H-M   'P 1'
#
loop_
_entity.id
_entity.type
_entity.pdbx_description
1 polymer ?
#
loop_
_entity_poly.entity_id
_entity_poly.type
_entity_poly.pdbx_seq_one_letter_code
_entity_poly.pdbx_strand_id
1 'polypeptide(L)'
;MSGSVVCWLNLLLFLQVGAQLRDNIRQQWPVPYRRFDRRPAADSYCEALFPFCPTGDDDGQIPSMSDTDVISVYRLQTPVWEFKYGDLLGKLHIMHDAIGFSSKETGANYTMEWYELFQLGNCTFPQLRPDVFAPFWCNQGAACFFGGIDDTHWSQNGTLEKLGEVTGGQFNDMAQWVQDDNETGIYYETWTVRSDPGPNATAWFESYDCSQFVHRTYRKLSELGAKLSSRSQTNYTKIYLYSGEPSYLGNDSAIFSQPALKNLAMDIRNCVISTS
;
A
#
# COMPACT_ATOMS: atom_id res chain seq x y z
N MET A 1 -41.10 21.98 -45.53
CA MET A 1 -39.89 22.03 -44.69
C MET A 1 -40.26 21.65 -43.27
N SER A 2 -40.29 20.36 -42.92
CA SER A 2 -40.65 19.91 -41.55
C SER A 2 -40.06 18.54 -41.18
N GLY A 3 -39.79 17.67 -42.18
CA GLY A 3 -39.20 16.35 -41.93
C GLY A 3 -37.72 16.34 -41.51
N SER A 4 -36.96 17.41 -41.78
CA SER A 4 -35.51 17.40 -41.51
C SER A 4 -35.19 17.64 -40.03
N VAL A 5 -35.99 18.43 -39.31
CA VAL A 5 -35.70 18.83 -37.92
C VAL A 5 -35.92 17.68 -36.93
N VAL A 6 -36.92 16.82 -37.20
CA VAL A 6 -37.26 15.66 -36.36
C VAL A 6 -36.15 14.59 -36.41
N CYS A 7 -35.46 14.46 -37.54
CA CYS A 7 -34.37 13.50 -37.70
C CYS A 7 -33.12 13.89 -36.89
N TRP A 8 -32.80 15.19 -36.83
CA TRP A 8 -31.68 15.71 -36.03
C TRP A 8 -31.93 15.64 -34.52
N LEU A 9 -33.16 15.88 -34.06
CA LEU A 9 -33.53 15.75 -32.65
C LEU A 9 -33.44 14.30 -32.15
N ASN A 10 -33.85 13.32 -32.97
CA ASN A 10 -33.69 11.91 -32.62
C ASN A 10 -32.21 11.49 -32.60
N LEU A 11 -31.38 11.98 -33.54
CA LEU A 11 -29.95 11.70 -33.56
C LEU A 11 -29.22 12.22 -32.30
N LEU A 12 -29.60 13.41 -31.82
CA LEU A 12 -29.06 14.01 -30.59
C LEU A 12 -29.48 13.24 -29.33
N LEU A 13 -30.72 12.73 -29.29
CA LEU A 13 -31.19 11.86 -28.21
C LEU A 13 -30.45 10.50 -28.19
N PHE A 14 -30.19 9.89 -29.35
CA PHE A 14 -29.38 8.67 -29.42
C PHE A 14 -27.90 8.91 -29.07
N LEU A 15 -27.35 10.08 -29.35
CA LEU A 15 -26.00 10.48 -28.93
C LEU A 15 -25.91 10.72 -27.41
N GLN A 16 -26.95 11.26 -26.77
CA GLN A 16 -26.97 11.40 -25.31
C GLN A 16 -27.14 10.05 -24.59
N VAL A 17 -27.99 9.15 -25.12
CA VAL A 17 -28.10 7.78 -24.57
C VAL A 17 -26.82 6.98 -24.81
N GLY A 18 -26.17 7.14 -25.96
CA GLY A 18 -24.86 6.53 -26.26
C GLY A 18 -23.70 7.07 -25.42
N ALA A 19 -23.76 8.35 -25.02
CA ALA A 19 -22.77 8.96 -24.12
C ALA A 19 -22.96 8.53 -22.66
N GLN A 20 -24.21 8.36 -22.18
CA GLN A 20 -24.48 7.78 -20.87
C GLN A 20 -24.15 6.29 -20.78
N LEU A 21 -24.12 5.58 -21.91
CA LEU A 21 -23.69 4.18 -21.98
C LEU A 21 -22.17 3.99 -22.04
N ARG A 22 -21.37 5.05 -22.20
CA ARG A 22 -19.92 4.95 -22.37
C ARG A 22 -19.12 5.03 -21.07
N ASP A 23 -19.73 5.51 -19.99
CA ASP A 23 -19.13 5.48 -18.63
C ASP A 23 -19.48 4.20 -17.85
N ASN A 24 -20.26 3.30 -18.44
CA ASN A 24 -20.42 1.93 -17.95
C ASN A 24 -19.24 1.03 -18.39
N ILE A 25 -18.00 1.50 -18.18
CA ILE A 25 -16.91 0.55 -17.96
C ILE A 25 -17.31 -0.18 -16.69
N ARG A 26 -17.83 -1.40 -16.82
CA ARG A 26 -18.22 -2.25 -15.68
C ARG A 26 -17.13 -2.13 -14.63
N GLN A 27 -17.46 -1.54 -13.49
CA GLN A 27 -16.54 -1.41 -12.37
C GLN A 27 -16.04 -2.80 -12.02
N GLN A 28 -14.74 -3.02 -12.20
CA GLN A 28 -14.12 -4.30 -11.94
C GLN A 28 -13.70 -4.33 -10.47
N TRP A 29 -14.18 -5.35 -9.76
CA TRP A 29 -13.84 -5.58 -8.35
C TRP A 29 -12.72 -6.63 -8.25
N PRO A 30 -11.76 -6.47 -7.32
CA PRO A 30 -11.52 -5.26 -6.52
C PRO A 30 -11.03 -4.09 -7.39
N VAL A 31 -11.24 -2.86 -6.93
CA VAL A 31 -10.67 -1.68 -7.61
C VAL A 31 -9.15 -1.77 -7.52
N PRO A 32 -8.42 -1.71 -8.65
CA PRO A 32 -6.98 -1.84 -8.63
C PRO A 32 -6.33 -0.64 -7.95
N TYR A 33 -5.26 -0.90 -7.19
CA TYR A 33 -4.41 0.15 -6.63
C TYR A 33 -3.85 1.02 -7.76
N ARG A 34 -4.02 2.34 -7.64
CA ARG A 34 -3.57 3.29 -8.65
C ARG A 34 -2.07 3.57 -8.48
N ARG A 35 -1.29 3.29 -9.51
CA ARG A 35 0.11 3.68 -9.58
C ARG A 35 0.30 5.04 -10.25
N PHE A 36 1.46 5.64 -10.00
CA PHE A 36 1.88 6.93 -10.51
C PHE A 36 3.18 6.81 -11.30
N ASP A 37 3.49 7.81 -12.11
CA ASP A 37 4.72 7.82 -12.91
C ASP A 37 5.98 8.10 -12.07
N ARG A 38 5.81 8.74 -10.89
CA ARG A 38 6.87 9.07 -9.94
C ARG A 38 6.33 9.43 -8.56
N ARG A 39 7.17 9.36 -7.54
CA ARG A 39 6.87 9.86 -6.20
C ARG A 39 7.00 11.38 -6.13
N PRO A 40 5.97 12.11 -5.67
CA PRO A 40 6.11 13.53 -5.35
C PRO A 40 6.88 13.70 -4.04
N ALA A 41 7.64 14.80 -3.94
CA ALA A 41 8.20 15.21 -2.66
C ALA A 41 7.09 15.37 -1.60
N ALA A 42 7.42 15.05 -0.36
CA ALA A 42 6.51 15.26 0.76
C ALA A 42 6.16 16.76 0.90
N ASP A 43 4.89 17.06 1.16
CA ASP A 43 4.47 18.42 1.50
C ASP A 43 5.07 18.81 2.86
N SER A 44 5.51 20.06 3.00
CA SER A 44 6.12 20.57 4.24
C SER A 44 5.19 20.51 5.45
N TYR A 45 3.88 20.40 5.22
CA TYR A 45 2.90 20.17 6.29
C TYR A 45 3.01 18.77 6.91
N CYS A 46 3.49 17.79 6.16
CA CYS A 46 3.62 16.41 6.63
C CYS A 46 4.93 16.26 7.43
N GLU A 47 4.80 16.23 8.75
CA GLU A 47 5.93 16.01 9.66
C GLU A 47 5.78 14.68 10.39
N ALA A 48 6.88 13.95 10.50
CA ALA A 48 6.94 12.67 11.21
C ALA A 48 7.52 12.88 12.61
N LEU A 49 6.89 12.28 13.63
CA LEU A 49 7.42 12.29 15.01
C LEU A 49 8.72 11.48 15.12
N PHE A 50 8.78 10.38 14.38
CA PHE A 50 9.97 9.56 14.21
C PHE A 50 10.38 9.57 12.74
N PRO A 51 11.66 9.76 12.42
CA PRO A 51 12.13 9.76 11.04
C PRO A 51 11.83 8.43 10.36
N PHE A 52 11.38 8.50 9.10
CA PHE A 52 11.27 7.35 8.23
C PHE A 52 12.67 6.82 7.88
N CYS A 53 12.85 5.50 7.98
CA CYS A 53 14.05 4.78 7.57
C CYS A 53 15.38 5.36 8.12
N PRO A 54 15.54 5.55 9.45
CA PRO A 54 16.64 6.33 10.01
C PRO A 54 18.04 5.75 9.78
N THR A 55 18.13 4.45 9.52
CA THR A 55 19.39 3.73 9.26
C THR A 55 19.45 3.18 7.85
N GLY A 56 18.49 3.55 6.99
CA GLY A 56 18.54 3.23 5.57
C GLY A 56 19.55 4.08 4.84
N ASP A 57 19.80 3.69 3.59
CA ASP A 57 20.55 4.54 2.67
C ASP A 57 19.72 5.79 2.34
N ASP A 58 20.35 6.98 2.41
CA ASP A 58 19.67 8.27 2.18
C ASP A 58 19.08 8.39 0.76
N ASP A 59 19.71 7.74 -0.21
CA ASP A 59 19.25 7.68 -1.61
C ASP A 59 18.36 6.44 -1.86
N GLY A 60 18.04 5.66 -0.82
CA GLY A 60 17.30 4.41 -0.92
C GLY A 60 18.04 3.33 -1.71
N GLN A 61 19.37 3.42 -1.84
CA GLN A 61 20.14 2.48 -2.64
C GLN A 61 20.17 1.09 -2.02
N ILE A 62 19.94 0.08 -2.84
CA ILE A 62 20.11 -1.33 -2.48
C ILE A 62 21.46 -1.79 -3.05
N PRO A 63 22.36 -2.36 -2.25
CA PRO A 63 23.68 -2.76 -2.71
C PRO A 63 23.60 -3.86 -3.76
N SER A 64 24.44 -3.78 -4.78
CA SER A 64 24.57 -4.85 -5.78
C SER A 64 25.32 -6.05 -5.18
N MET A 65 24.81 -7.25 -5.42
CA MET A 65 25.44 -8.51 -5.07
C MET A 65 26.21 -9.11 -6.25
N SER A 66 27.22 -9.92 -5.97
CA SER A 66 27.88 -10.76 -6.97
C SER A 66 26.87 -11.75 -7.55
N ASP A 67 26.80 -11.90 -8.88
CA ASP A 67 25.78 -12.75 -9.54
C ASP A 67 25.79 -14.20 -9.06
N THR A 68 26.96 -14.69 -8.63
CA THR A 68 27.17 -16.05 -8.12
C THR A 68 27.02 -16.20 -6.62
N ASP A 69 26.78 -15.11 -5.88
CA ASP A 69 26.52 -15.17 -4.45
C ASP A 69 25.22 -15.94 -4.16
N VAL A 70 25.15 -16.51 -2.97
CA VAL A 70 23.97 -17.19 -2.45
C VAL A 70 23.38 -16.32 -1.34
N ILE A 71 22.22 -15.74 -1.61
CA ILE A 71 21.51 -14.86 -0.68
C ILE A 71 20.42 -15.65 0.02
N SER A 72 20.53 -15.81 1.34
CA SER A 72 19.47 -16.39 2.16
C SER A 72 18.33 -15.38 2.31
N VAL A 73 17.09 -15.82 2.10
CA VAL A 73 15.88 -14.99 2.24
C VAL A 73 15.12 -15.40 3.50
N TYR A 74 14.73 -14.42 4.31
CA TYR A 74 14.07 -14.61 5.60
C TYR A 74 12.72 -13.92 5.63
N ARG A 75 11.73 -14.60 6.23
CA ARG A 75 10.51 -13.98 6.72
C ARG A 75 10.80 -13.35 8.06
N LEU A 76 10.48 -12.07 8.17
CA LEU A 76 10.57 -11.30 9.39
C LEU A 76 9.17 -10.79 9.73
N GLN A 77 8.72 -11.04 10.96
CA GLN A 77 7.44 -10.56 11.46
C GLN A 77 7.57 -10.24 12.94
N THR A 78 7.01 -9.12 13.40
CA THR A 78 7.08 -8.71 14.81
C THR A 78 5.84 -7.88 15.19
N PRO A 79 5.41 -7.79 16.46
CA PRO A 79 4.27 -6.96 16.83
C PRO A 79 4.47 -5.48 16.49
N VAL A 80 3.43 -4.81 16.00
CA VAL A 80 3.50 -3.35 15.76
C VAL A 80 3.65 -2.60 17.09
N TRP A 81 4.32 -1.45 17.06
CA TRP A 81 4.49 -0.54 18.21
C TRP A 81 5.00 -1.22 19.50
N GLU A 82 5.85 -2.24 19.37
CA GLU A 82 6.47 -2.92 20.51
C GLU A 82 7.16 -1.93 21.47
N PHE A 83 7.79 -0.88 20.93
CA PHE A 83 8.42 0.18 21.72
C PHE A 83 7.45 0.93 22.66
N LYS A 84 6.15 0.96 22.34
CA LYS A 84 5.13 1.69 23.09
C LYS A 84 4.24 0.76 23.93
N TYR A 85 3.93 -0.42 23.42
CA TYR A 85 2.94 -1.33 24.01
C TYR A 85 3.49 -2.72 24.37
N GLY A 86 4.79 -2.97 24.16
CA GLY A 86 5.42 -4.27 24.38
C GLY A 86 4.76 -5.37 23.53
N ASP A 87 4.54 -6.53 24.12
CA ASP A 87 3.99 -7.72 23.46
C ASP A 87 2.45 -7.69 23.26
N LEU A 88 1.77 -6.65 23.73
CA LEU A 88 0.29 -6.59 23.79
C LEU A 88 -0.35 -6.74 22.41
N LEU A 89 0.16 -6.01 21.41
CA LEU A 89 -0.40 -6.05 20.06
C LEU A 89 -0.07 -7.36 19.34
N GLY A 90 1.00 -8.03 19.75
CA GLY A 90 1.33 -9.39 19.30
C GLY A 90 0.30 -10.42 19.78
N LYS A 91 -0.20 -10.26 21.01
CA LYS A 91 -1.31 -11.09 21.54
C LYS A 91 -2.64 -10.88 20.80
N LEU A 92 -2.78 -9.73 20.14
CA LEU A 92 -3.91 -9.40 19.27
C LEU A 92 -3.61 -9.69 17.79
N HIS A 93 -2.44 -10.26 17.49
CA HIS A 93 -1.97 -10.57 16.14
C HIS A 93 -1.96 -9.36 15.19
N ILE A 94 -1.58 -8.19 15.70
CA ILE A 94 -1.29 -7.01 14.89
C ILE A 94 0.23 -6.93 14.71
N MET A 95 0.68 -7.35 13.53
CA MET A 95 2.08 -7.60 13.22
C MET A 95 2.57 -6.66 12.11
N HIS A 96 3.84 -6.30 12.17
CA HIS A 96 4.63 -5.69 11.11
C HIS A 96 5.40 -6.78 10.36
N ASP A 97 5.46 -6.67 9.04
CA ASP A 97 6.07 -7.65 8.15
C ASP A 97 7.25 -7.05 7.37
N ALA A 98 8.33 -7.82 7.28
CA ALA A 98 9.56 -7.45 6.59
C ALA A 98 10.22 -8.67 5.92
N ILE A 99 11.26 -8.42 5.13
CA ILE A 99 12.08 -9.44 4.47
C ILE A 99 13.52 -9.25 4.89
N GLY A 100 14.15 -10.33 5.36
CA GLY A 100 15.57 -10.36 5.63
C GLY A 100 16.36 -10.96 4.48
N PHE A 101 17.57 -10.47 4.25
CA PHE A 101 18.52 -11.02 3.30
C PHE A 101 19.87 -11.24 3.97
N SER A 102 20.58 -12.32 3.67
CA SER A 102 21.95 -12.53 4.12
C SER A 102 22.82 -13.10 3.00
N SER A 103 23.90 -12.38 2.68
CA SER A 103 24.91 -12.76 1.70
C SER A 103 25.86 -13.79 2.27
N LYS A 104 26.08 -14.89 1.55
CA LYS A 104 27.04 -15.92 1.95
C LYS A 104 28.48 -15.49 1.68
N GLU A 105 28.72 -14.75 0.60
CA GLU A 105 30.04 -14.29 0.20
C GLU A 105 30.60 -13.22 1.15
N THR A 106 29.78 -12.21 1.48
CA THR A 106 30.22 -11.08 2.30
C THR A 106 29.95 -11.27 3.79
N GLY A 107 29.02 -12.16 4.15
CA GLY A 107 28.51 -12.32 5.51
C GLY A 107 27.59 -11.19 5.97
N ALA A 108 27.33 -10.18 5.12
CA ALA A 108 26.42 -9.10 5.44
C ALA A 108 24.97 -9.58 5.45
N ASN A 109 24.15 -8.93 6.27
CA ASN A 109 22.71 -9.12 6.27
C ASN A 109 21.99 -7.78 6.23
N TYR A 110 20.74 -7.82 5.77
CA TYR A 110 19.94 -6.65 5.48
C TYR A 110 18.48 -6.92 5.81
N THR A 111 17.78 -5.86 6.18
CA THR A 111 16.33 -5.86 6.38
C THR A 111 15.71 -4.94 5.35
N MET A 112 14.62 -5.41 4.75
CA MET A 112 13.81 -4.65 3.81
C MET A 112 12.36 -4.61 4.27
N GLU A 113 11.85 -3.40 4.42
CA GLU A 113 10.51 -3.10 4.90
C GLU A 113 9.80 -2.18 3.93
N TRP A 114 8.48 -2.01 4.09
CA TRP A 114 7.72 -0.97 3.42
C TRP A 114 6.66 -0.44 4.38
N TYR A 115 6.74 0.84 4.73
CA TYR A 115 5.88 1.42 5.76
C TYR A 115 5.69 2.92 5.56
N GLU A 116 4.91 3.53 6.46
CA GLU A 116 4.45 4.91 6.39
C GLU A 116 5.58 5.91 6.65
N LEU A 117 5.67 6.95 5.82
CA LEU A 117 6.58 8.06 6.06
C LEU A 117 6.19 8.85 7.32
N PHE A 118 4.89 8.97 7.58
CA PHE A 118 4.31 9.83 8.60
C PHE A 118 3.46 9.06 9.60
N GLN A 119 3.79 7.79 9.86
CA GLN A 119 3.06 6.88 10.75
C GLN A 119 1.63 6.52 10.28
N LEU A 120 1.13 5.37 10.76
CA LEU A 120 -0.14 4.75 10.36
C LEU A 120 -1.37 5.68 10.47
N GLY A 121 -1.43 6.52 11.49
CA GLY A 121 -2.56 7.44 11.70
C GLY A 121 -2.79 8.38 10.51
N ASN A 122 -1.71 8.99 10.01
CA ASN A 122 -1.74 9.91 8.87
C ASN A 122 -2.04 9.22 7.53
N CYS A 123 -1.79 7.91 7.45
CA CYS A 123 -2.15 7.09 6.30
C CYS A 123 -3.60 6.60 6.34
N THR A 124 -4.22 6.59 7.53
CA THR A 124 -5.57 6.03 7.73
C THR A 124 -6.64 7.12 7.74
N PHE A 125 -6.35 8.28 8.31
CA PHE A 125 -7.29 9.40 8.42
C PHE A 125 -6.64 10.69 7.91
N PRO A 126 -7.34 11.47 7.07
CA PRO A 126 -6.82 12.76 6.60
C PRO A 126 -6.93 13.82 7.69
N GLN A 127 -6.21 14.91 7.50
CA GLN A 127 -6.23 16.07 8.38
C GLN A 127 -7.07 17.21 7.80
N LEU A 128 -7.76 17.96 8.66
CA LEU A 128 -8.45 19.18 8.26
C LEU A 128 -7.54 20.38 8.44
N ARG A 129 -7.20 21.00 7.32
CA ARG A 129 -6.42 22.23 7.27
C ARG A 129 -7.31 23.48 7.19
N PRO A 130 -6.90 24.62 7.76
CA PRO A 130 -7.67 25.86 7.67
C PRO A 130 -7.56 26.51 6.28
N ASP A 131 -6.48 26.26 5.55
CA ASP A 131 -6.16 26.88 4.25
C ASP A 131 -6.70 26.11 3.04
N VAL A 132 -7.14 24.85 3.23
CA VAL A 132 -7.69 23.99 2.17
C VAL A 132 -8.99 23.33 2.63
N PHE A 133 -10.03 23.39 1.80
CA PHE A 133 -11.35 22.88 2.17
C PHE A 133 -11.49 21.35 2.03
N ALA A 134 -10.72 20.73 1.13
CA ALA A 134 -10.64 19.27 1.07
C ALA A 134 -9.79 18.74 2.25
N PRO A 135 -10.15 17.59 2.85
CA PRO A 135 -9.26 16.88 3.78
C PRO A 135 -7.91 16.58 3.13
N PHE A 136 -6.83 16.82 3.86
CA PHE A 136 -5.47 16.74 3.38
C PHE A 136 -4.80 15.44 3.87
N TRP A 137 -4.12 14.73 2.98
CA TRP A 137 -3.52 13.43 3.29
C TRP A 137 -2.00 13.52 3.41
N CYS A 138 -1.45 12.92 4.47
CA CYS A 138 -0.03 12.63 4.64
C CYS A 138 0.17 11.11 4.61
N ASN A 139 -0.30 10.47 3.53
CA ASN A 139 -0.44 9.02 3.43
C ASN A 139 0.65 8.34 2.58
N GLN A 140 1.81 8.97 2.42
CA GLN A 140 2.88 8.34 1.67
C GLN A 140 3.46 7.13 2.43
N GLY A 141 3.69 6.05 1.70
CA GLY A 141 4.46 4.88 2.18
C GLY A 141 5.57 4.55 1.19
N ALA A 142 6.69 4.00 1.66
CA ALA A 142 7.86 3.70 0.85
C ALA A 142 8.64 2.49 1.36
N ALA A 143 9.47 1.92 0.49
CA ALA A 143 10.42 0.88 0.84
C ALA A 143 11.57 1.46 1.67
N CYS A 144 12.01 0.71 2.67
CA CYS A 144 13.17 1.02 3.51
C CYS A 144 14.11 -0.19 3.50
N PHE A 145 15.37 0.02 3.12
CA PHE A 145 16.39 -1.02 3.08
C PHE A 145 17.59 -0.59 3.92
N PHE A 146 18.00 -1.42 4.88
CA PHE A 146 19.10 -1.11 5.79
C PHE A 146 19.90 -2.35 6.16
N GLY A 147 21.14 -2.12 6.61
CA GLY A 147 22.03 -3.18 7.07
C GLY A 147 21.63 -3.71 8.45
N GLY A 148 21.78 -5.01 8.66
CA GLY A 148 21.42 -5.69 9.91
C GLY A 148 20.10 -6.45 9.82
N ILE A 149 20.06 -7.62 10.47
CA ILE A 149 18.83 -8.26 10.94
C ILE A 149 18.95 -8.29 12.46
N ASP A 150 18.06 -7.59 13.17
CA ASP A 150 18.00 -7.62 14.64
C ASP A 150 17.28 -8.89 15.10
N ASP A 151 18.06 -9.94 15.34
CA ASP A 151 17.54 -11.25 15.76
C ASP A 151 16.62 -11.15 16.96
N THR A 152 16.89 -10.26 17.93
CA THR A 152 16.07 -10.14 19.14
C THR A 152 14.72 -9.54 18.81
N HIS A 153 14.71 -8.45 18.03
CA HIS A 153 13.49 -7.77 17.60
C HIS A 153 12.54 -8.70 16.83
N TRP A 154 13.08 -9.57 15.95
CA TRP A 154 12.26 -10.43 15.10
C TRP A 154 11.90 -11.78 15.75
N SER A 155 12.74 -12.32 16.64
CA SER A 155 12.53 -13.67 17.19
C SER A 155 11.89 -13.70 18.57
N GLN A 156 11.98 -12.64 19.38
CA GLN A 156 11.52 -12.65 20.77
C GLN A 156 9.99 -12.79 20.87
N ASN A 157 9.26 -11.97 20.11
CA ASN A 157 7.79 -11.91 20.12
C ASN A 157 7.19 -12.10 18.71
N GLY A 158 8.00 -12.56 17.77
CA GLY A 158 7.70 -12.53 16.34
C GLY A 158 8.08 -13.82 15.62
N THR A 159 8.49 -13.69 14.36
CA THR A 159 9.01 -14.77 13.53
C THR A 159 10.24 -14.30 12.76
N LEU A 160 11.34 -15.03 12.93
CA LEU A 160 12.52 -14.99 12.08
C LEU A 160 12.69 -16.39 11.48
N GLU A 161 12.38 -16.55 10.20
CA GLU A 161 12.41 -17.85 9.52
C GLU A 161 13.09 -17.76 8.15
N LYS A 162 14.12 -18.59 7.91
CA LYS A 162 14.69 -18.74 6.56
C LYS A 162 13.72 -19.46 5.64
N LEU A 163 13.29 -18.77 4.57
CA LEU A 163 12.36 -19.31 3.58
C LEU A 163 13.05 -20.03 2.43
N GLY A 164 14.28 -19.64 2.11
CA GLY A 164 15.01 -20.19 0.97
C GLY A 164 16.27 -19.42 0.65
N GLU A 165 16.76 -19.62 -0.57
CA GLU A 165 17.96 -18.97 -1.11
C GLU A 165 17.68 -18.50 -2.54
N VAL A 166 18.34 -17.42 -2.93
CA VAL A 166 18.36 -16.87 -4.29
C VAL A 166 19.79 -16.58 -4.70
N THR A 167 20.05 -16.46 -6.00
CA THR A 167 21.36 -15.99 -6.48
C THR A 167 21.48 -14.48 -6.30
N GLY A 168 22.70 -13.96 -6.25
CA GLY A 168 22.92 -12.51 -6.24
C GLY A 168 22.33 -11.82 -7.48
N GLY A 169 22.34 -12.48 -8.65
CA GLY A 169 21.66 -11.96 -9.85
C GLY A 169 20.14 -11.81 -9.66
N GLN A 170 19.48 -12.82 -9.08
CA GLN A 170 18.05 -12.73 -8.74
C GLN A 170 17.77 -11.64 -7.70
N PHE A 171 18.67 -11.45 -6.74
CA PHE A 171 18.57 -10.36 -5.76
C PHE A 171 18.68 -8.98 -6.44
N ASN A 172 19.64 -8.80 -7.36
CA ASN A 172 19.83 -7.54 -8.09
C ASN A 172 18.61 -7.19 -8.96
N ASP A 173 18.05 -8.18 -9.66
CA ASP A 173 16.82 -7.99 -10.45
C ASP A 173 15.61 -7.62 -9.58
N MET A 174 15.51 -8.23 -8.39
CA MET A 174 14.49 -7.87 -7.40
C MET A 174 14.72 -6.47 -6.85
N ALA A 175 15.96 -6.10 -6.56
CA ALA A 175 16.32 -4.78 -6.06
C ALA A 175 15.93 -3.68 -7.06
N GLN A 176 16.20 -3.88 -8.36
CA GLN A 176 15.74 -2.96 -9.40
C GLN A 176 14.21 -2.85 -9.43
N TRP A 177 13.50 -3.97 -9.33
CA TRP A 177 12.03 -3.96 -9.25
C TRP A 177 11.52 -3.23 -8.01
N VAL A 178 12.20 -3.32 -6.86
CA VAL A 178 11.83 -2.58 -5.64
C VAL A 178 11.96 -1.07 -5.87
N GLN A 179 13.00 -0.62 -6.57
CA GLN A 179 13.14 0.81 -6.94
C GLN A 179 11.94 1.28 -7.78
N ASP A 180 11.56 0.51 -8.80
CA ASP A 180 10.40 0.82 -9.64
C ASP A 180 9.07 0.77 -8.84
N ASP A 181 8.92 -0.19 -7.91
CA ASP A 181 7.75 -0.27 -7.01
C ASP A 181 7.69 0.96 -6.10
N ASN A 182 8.83 1.41 -5.59
CA ASN A 182 8.95 2.53 -4.66
C ASN A 182 8.66 3.88 -5.33
N GLU A 183 8.89 4.02 -6.63
CA GLU A 183 8.56 5.22 -7.39
C GLU A 183 7.09 5.27 -7.83
N THR A 184 6.45 4.12 -8.01
CA THR A 184 5.11 4.04 -8.62
C THR A 184 4.00 3.72 -7.61
N GLY A 185 4.31 3.01 -6.52
CA GLY A 185 3.41 2.67 -5.42
C GLY A 185 3.63 3.59 -4.21
N ILE A 186 3.03 4.78 -4.25
CA ILE A 186 3.48 5.91 -3.44
C ILE A 186 2.66 6.19 -2.18
N TYR A 187 1.46 5.62 -2.07
CA TYR A 187 0.58 5.84 -0.92
C TYR A 187 0.25 4.53 -0.20
N TYR A 188 0.19 4.61 1.12
CA TYR A 188 -0.23 3.54 2.01
C TYR A 188 -1.75 3.51 2.09
N GLU A 189 -2.33 2.30 2.06
CA GLU A 189 -3.76 2.08 2.27
C GLU A 189 -3.96 1.00 3.35
N THR A 190 -4.63 1.37 4.42
CA THR A 190 -4.81 0.51 5.61
C THR A 190 -5.94 -0.50 5.42
N TRP A 191 -7.01 -0.11 4.74
CA TRP A 191 -8.27 -0.87 4.80
C TRP A 191 -8.35 -1.91 3.68
N THR A 192 -8.61 -3.17 4.06
CA THR A 192 -9.19 -4.15 3.12
C THR A 192 -10.71 -4.11 3.28
N VAL A 193 -11.45 -3.83 2.21
CA VAL A 193 -12.91 -3.68 2.27
C VAL A 193 -13.57 -4.86 1.54
N ARG A 194 -14.46 -5.58 2.22
CA ARG A 194 -15.14 -6.78 1.70
C ARG A 194 -16.65 -6.72 1.90
N SER A 195 -17.39 -7.57 1.17
CA SER A 195 -18.83 -7.71 1.36
C SER A 195 -19.21 -8.27 2.74
N ASP A 196 -18.43 -9.22 3.24
CA ASP A 196 -18.70 -10.01 4.43
C ASP A 196 -17.43 -10.77 4.88
N PRO A 197 -17.38 -11.39 6.08
CA PRO A 197 -16.20 -12.11 6.57
C PRO A 197 -16.00 -13.50 5.93
N GLY A 198 -16.89 -13.94 5.05
CA GLY A 198 -16.86 -15.28 4.47
C GLY A 198 -15.70 -15.50 3.48
N PRO A 199 -15.33 -16.76 3.22
CA PRO A 199 -14.27 -17.10 2.27
C PRO A 199 -14.61 -16.67 0.83
N ASN A 200 -15.91 -16.64 0.49
CA ASN A 200 -16.41 -16.26 -0.83
C ASN A 200 -16.83 -14.79 -0.93
N ALA A 201 -16.49 -13.97 0.07
CA ALA A 201 -16.85 -12.56 0.07
C ALA A 201 -16.15 -11.80 -1.06
N THR A 202 -16.88 -10.90 -1.71
CA THR A 202 -16.34 -10.01 -2.74
C THR A 202 -15.41 -9.00 -2.09
N ALA A 203 -14.18 -8.89 -2.58
CA ALA A 203 -13.27 -7.82 -2.20
C ALA A 203 -13.56 -6.58 -3.03
N TRP A 204 -13.83 -5.46 -2.36
CA TRP A 204 -14.06 -4.16 -3.00
C TRP A 204 -12.73 -3.42 -3.18
N PHE A 205 -11.92 -3.40 -2.12
CA PHE A 205 -10.60 -2.77 -2.07
C PHE A 205 -9.63 -3.66 -1.29
N GLU A 206 -8.40 -3.76 -1.77
CA GLU A 206 -7.29 -4.37 -1.05
C GLU A 206 -6.45 -3.28 -0.40
N SER A 207 -5.89 -3.57 0.77
CA SER A 207 -4.90 -2.70 1.40
C SER A 207 -3.62 -2.59 0.55
N TYR A 208 -2.79 -1.61 0.87
CA TYR A 208 -1.46 -1.43 0.31
C TYR A 208 -0.51 -1.07 1.45
N ASP A 209 -0.10 -2.11 2.17
CA ASP A 209 0.62 -2.06 3.43
C ASP A 209 1.91 -2.90 3.39
N CYS A 210 2.60 -3.01 4.53
CA CYS A 210 3.83 -3.80 4.69
C CYS A 210 3.64 -5.27 4.29
N SER A 211 2.54 -5.90 4.72
CA SER A 211 2.23 -7.29 4.39
C SER A 211 2.06 -7.48 2.88
N GLN A 212 1.37 -6.54 2.21
CA GLN A 212 1.18 -6.57 0.77
C GLN A 212 2.50 -6.37 0.03
N PHE A 213 3.39 -5.51 0.52
CA PHE A 213 4.73 -5.38 -0.04
C PHE A 213 5.52 -6.69 0.05
N VAL A 214 5.53 -7.33 1.22
CA VAL A 214 6.19 -8.63 1.40
C VAL A 214 5.66 -9.67 0.41
N HIS A 215 4.34 -9.74 0.22
CA HIS A 215 3.72 -10.61 -0.78
C HIS A 215 4.13 -10.28 -2.23
N ARG A 216 4.18 -9.00 -2.60
CA ARG A 216 4.62 -8.57 -3.94
C ARG A 216 6.08 -8.98 -4.18
N THR A 217 6.96 -8.76 -3.20
CA THR A 217 8.37 -9.13 -3.30
C THR A 217 8.57 -10.64 -3.42
N TYR A 218 7.88 -11.45 -2.60
CA TYR A 218 7.96 -12.92 -2.72
C TYR A 218 7.44 -13.43 -4.05
N ARG A 219 6.36 -12.82 -4.58
CA ARG A 219 5.88 -13.14 -5.93
C ARG A 219 6.93 -12.80 -6.97
N LYS A 220 7.55 -11.62 -6.89
CA LYS A 220 8.62 -11.21 -7.81
C LYS A 220 9.81 -12.16 -7.76
N LEU A 221 10.26 -12.55 -6.57
CA LEU A 221 11.34 -13.54 -6.42
C LEU A 221 10.94 -14.89 -7.03
N SER A 222 9.69 -15.33 -6.85
CA SER A 222 9.19 -16.56 -7.47
C SER A 222 9.16 -16.49 -8.99
N GLU A 223 8.76 -15.34 -9.57
CA GLU A 223 8.82 -15.08 -11.02
C GLU A 223 10.25 -15.14 -11.56
N LEU A 224 11.23 -14.68 -10.76
CA LEU A 224 12.66 -14.78 -11.05
C LEU A 224 13.24 -16.19 -10.83
N GLY A 225 12.42 -17.16 -10.40
CA GLY A 225 12.79 -18.57 -10.24
C GLY A 225 13.19 -18.99 -8.82
N ALA A 226 13.02 -18.12 -7.82
CA ALA A 226 13.26 -18.47 -6.43
C ALA A 226 12.29 -19.55 -5.93
N LYS A 227 12.79 -20.48 -5.12
CA LYS A 227 11.98 -21.50 -4.45
C LYS A 227 11.92 -21.18 -2.96
N LEU A 228 10.92 -20.39 -2.59
CA LEU A 228 10.67 -19.99 -1.21
C LEU A 228 9.63 -20.93 -0.58
N SER A 229 9.91 -21.43 0.63
CA SER A 229 9.00 -22.29 1.38
C SER A 229 9.10 -21.99 2.86
N SER A 230 7.97 -21.78 3.52
CA SER A 230 7.90 -21.73 4.99
C SER A 230 7.57 -23.12 5.53
N ARG A 231 8.15 -23.46 6.69
CA ARG A 231 7.83 -24.65 7.49
C ARG A 231 6.58 -24.43 8.35
N SER A 232 6.18 -23.18 8.52
CA SER A 232 5.03 -22.78 9.33
C SER A 232 3.94 -22.14 8.46
N GLN A 233 2.72 -22.06 8.98
CA GLN A 233 1.67 -21.30 8.30
C GLN A 233 2.04 -19.80 8.32
N THR A 234 2.02 -19.17 7.16
CA THR A 234 2.24 -17.73 7.03
C THR A 234 0.93 -16.98 7.22
N ASN A 235 0.79 -16.31 8.37
CA ASN A 235 -0.36 -15.47 8.69
C ASN A 235 0.08 -14.00 8.67
N TYR A 236 -0.80 -13.15 8.16
CA TYR A 236 -0.58 -11.71 8.02
C TYR A 236 -1.74 -10.95 8.63
N THR A 237 -1.45 -9.82 9.25
CA THR A 237 -2.47 -8.94 9.80
C THR A 237 -3.20 -8.24 8.66
N LYS A 238 -4.54 -8.29 8.68
CA LYS A 238 -5.39 -7.49 7.80
C LYS A 238 -6.47 -6.79 8.61
N ILE A 239 -6.70 -5.52 8.31
CA ILE A 239 -7.75 -4.72 8.92
C ILE A 239 -8.92 -4.66 7.94
N TYR A 240 -10.04 -5.28 8.33
CA TYR A 240 -11.22 -5.41 7.46
C TYR A 240 -12.31 -4.40 7.80
N LEU A 241 -12.86 -3.77 6.76
CA LEU A 241 -14.16 -3.13 6.78
C LEU A 241 -15.16 -3.98 5.99
N TYR A 242 -16.37 -4.13 6.52
CA TYR A 242 -17.44 -4.88 5.85
C TYR A 242 -18.56 -3.93 5.41
N SER A 243 -18.90 -3.96 4.12
CA SER A 243 -19.93 -3.09 3.52
C SER A 243 -20.63 -3.75 2.35
N GLY A 244 -21.78 -3.22 1.96
CA GLY A 244 -22.33 -3.45 0.62
C GLY A 244 -21.42 -2.89 -0.49
N GLU A 245 -21.87 -2.98 -1.74
CA GLU A 245 -21.14 -2.46 -2.91
C GLU A 245 -20.88 -0.94 -2.77
N PRO A 246 -19.61 -0.49 -2.81
CA PRO A 246 -19.28 0.93 -2.68
C PRO A 246 -19.77 1.76 -3.86
N SER A 247 -20.16 3.01 -3.59
CA SER A 247 -20.52 3.99 -4.63
C SER A 247 -19.39 5.00 -4.81
N TYR A 248 -18.98 5.26 -6.05
CA TYR A 248 -17.99 6.29 -6.35
C TYR A 248 -18.59 7.69 -6.17
N LEU A 249 -18.02 8.49 -5.26
CA LEU A 249 -18.51 9.83 -4.94
C LEU A 249 -17.83 10.95 -5.75
N GLY A 250 -16.61 10.73 -6.25
CA GLY A 250 -15.82 11.73 -6.98
C GLY A 250 -14.40 11.89 -6.44
N ASN A 251 -13.64 12.78 -7.06
CA ASN A 251 -12.32 13.24 -6.57
C ASN A 251 -12.46 14.57 -5.82
N ASP A 252 -11.36 15.07 -5.26
CA ASP A 252 -11.36 16.27 -4.42
C ASP A 252 -11.96 17.50 -5.13
N SER A 253 -11.54 17.76 -6.37
CA SER A 253 -12.06 18.90 -7.13
C SER A 253 -13.54 18.75 -7.50
N ALA A 254 -14.00 17.51 -7.72
CA ALA A 254 -15.41 17.25 -8.00
C ALA A 254 -16.29 17.49 -6.76
N ILE A 255 -15.83 17.10 -5.57
CA ILE A 255 -16.64 17.17 -4.34
C ILE A 255 -16.50 18.53 -3.65
N PHE A 256 -15.28 18.99 -3.40
CA PHE A 256 -15.00 20.13 -2.52
C PHE A 256 -14.98 21.49 -3.24
N SER A 257 -14.95 21.51 -4.58
CA SER A 257 -15.01 22.76 -5.36
C SER A 257 -16.40 23.06 -5.96
N GLN A 258 -17.37 22.13 -5.83
CA GLN A 258 -18.70 22.30 -6.41
C GLN A 258 -19.73 22.75 -5.37
N PRO A 259 -20.35 23.94 -5.54
CA PRO A 259 -21.39 24.42 -4.61
C PRO A 259 -22.58 23.46 -4.46
N ALA A 260 -22.92 22.72 -5.52
CA ALA A 260 -24.01 21.75 -5.51
C ALA A 260 -23.77 20.55 -4.58
N LEU A 261 -22.50 20.22 -4.29
CA LEU A 261 -22.11 19.09 -3.43
C LEU A 261 -21.68 19.54 -2.03
N LYS A 262 -22.00 20.78 -1.65
CA LYS A 262 -21.60 21.34 -0.35
C LYS A 262 -22.01 20.49 0.85
N ASN A 263 -23.22 19.93 0.85
CA ASN A 263 -23.68 19.09 1.97
C ASN A 263 -22.85 17.81 2.08
N LEU A 264 -22.60 17.13 0.97
CA LEU A 264 -21.74 15.95 0.93
C LEU A 264 -20.31 16.28 1.40
N ALA A 265 -19.75 17.39 0.94
CA ALA A 265 -18.42 17.83 1.36
C ALA A 265 -18.35 18.09 2.88
N MET A 266 -19.41 18.67 3.46
CA MET A 266 -19.50 18.87 4.91
C MET A 266 -19.66 17.55 5.67
N ASP A 267 -20.45 16.60 5.17
CA ASP A 267 -20.62 15.28 5.79
C ASP A 267 -19.29 14.50 5.83
N ILE A 268 -18.51 14.54 4.75
CA ILE A 268 -17.17 13.94 4.71
C ILE A 268 -16.26 14.60 5.73
N ARG A 269 -16.23 15.94 5.81
CA ARG A 269 -15.42 16.66 6.81
C ARG A 269 -15.84 16.33 8.25
N ASN A 270 -17.13 16.22 8.52
CA ASN A 270 -17.64 15.85 9.84
C ASN A 270 -17.23 14.42 10.23
N CYS A 271 -17.25 13.49 9.27
CA CYS A 271 -16.74 12.14 9.47
C CYS A 271 -15.25 12.15 9.87
N VAL A 272 -14.43 12.94 9.16
CA VAL A 272 -13.00 13.11 9.48
C VAL A 272 -12.80 13.65 10.91
N ILE A 273 -13.60 14.64 11.33
CA ILE A 273 -13.53 15.20 12.69
C ILE A 273 -13.81 14.12 13.74
N SER A 274 -14.77 13.22 13.50
CA SER A 274 -15.11 12.16 14.44
C SER A 274 -14.04 11.06 14.57
N THR A 275 -13.10 10.99 13.62
CA THR A 275 -12.02 10.02 13.59
C THR A 275 -10.66 10.61 13.98
N SER A 276 -10.59 11.92 14.21
CA SER A 276 -9.40 12.67 14.65
C SER A 276 -9.32 12.74 16.18
#